data_AF-A0AAW9HRN9-F1
#
_entry.id   AF-A0AAW9HRN9-F1
#
_cell.length_a   1.000
_cell.length_b   1.000
_cell.length_c   1.000
_cell.angle_alpha   90.00
_cell.angle_beta   90.00
_cell.angle_gamma   90.00
#
_symmetry.space_group_name_H-M   'P 1'
#
loop_
_entity.id
_entity.type
_entity.pdbx_description
1 polymer ?
#
loop_
_entity_poly.entity_id
_entity_poly.type
_entity_poly.pdbx_seq_one_letter_code
_entity_poly.pdbx_strand_id
1 'polypeptide(L)' 'AGAAAAAADTRRFAVGDTVEHRSFGRGTILGFEGRGKSTTAKVAFGSVTKRLMLRFAPLTKVEK' A
#
# COMPACT_ATOMS: atom_id res chain seq x y z
N ALA A 1 -16.49 -9.97 14.76
CA ALA A 1 -16.05 -10.34 13.39
C ALA A 1 -16.72 -9.40 12.41
N GLY A 2 -16.04 -9.02 11.32
CA GLY A 2 -16.69 -8.43 10.13
C GLY A 2 -16.82 -6.90 10.09
N ALA A 3 -15.86 -6.30 9.37
CA ALA A 3 -15.92 -5.11 8.51
C ALA A 3 -16.89 -3.93 8.80
N ALA A 4 -16.34 -2.72 8.86
CA ALA A 4 -17.00 -1.52 8.34
C ALA A 4 -15.96 -0.55 7.75
N ALA A 5 -16.27 -0.10 6.54
CA ALA A 5 -15.45 0.68 5.64
C ALA A 5 -14.98 2.02 6.21
N ALA A 6 -13.70 2.32 6.01
CA ALA A 6 -13.23 3.69 5.87
C ALA A 6 -12.50 3.77 4.53
N ALA A 7 -13.31 3.93 3.48
CA ALA A 7 -12.87 4.24 2.14
C ALA A 7 -12.18 5.60 2.13
N ALA A 8 -10.88 5.60 1.85
CA ALA A 8 -10.19 6.70 1.19
C ALA A 8 -8.95 6.10 0.50
N ASP A 9 -9.02 6.04 -0.83
CA ASP A 9 -7.95 5.69 -1.78
C ASP A 9 -7.37 4.27 -1.89
N THR A 10 -7.80 3.28 -1.10
CA THR A 10 -7.46 1.86 -1.37
C THR A 10 -8.08 1.30 -2.65
N ARG A 11 -9.01 2.02 -3.30
CA ARG A 11 -9.65 1.54 -4.54
C ARG A 11 -8.68 1.45 -5.72
N ARG A 12 -7.49 2.07 -5.62
CA ARG A 12 -6.44 1.91 -6.62
C ARG A 12 -5.46 0.78 -6.33
N PHE A 13 -5.33 0.33 -5.08
CA PHE A 13 -4.26 -0.59 -4.67
C PHE A 13 -4.82 -1.80 -3.91
N ALA A 14 -4.51 -3.00 -4.41
CA ALA A 14 -4.90 -4.27 -3.80
C ALA A 14 -3.68 -5.04 -3.27
N VAL A 15 -3.91 -5.97 -2.34
CA VAL A 15 -2.86 -6.93 -1.96
C VAL A 15 -2.50 -7.77 -3.19
N GLY A 16 -1.21 -7.87 -3.48
CA GLY A 16 -0.68 -8.46 -4.70
C GLY A 16 -0.40 -7.45 -5.83
N ASP A 17 -0.87 -6.21 -5.72
CA ASP A 17 -0.52 -5.18 -6.72
C ASP A 17 0.96 -4.80 -6.62
N THR A 18 1.55 -4.51 -7.78
CA THR A 18 2.89 -3.94 -7.90
C THR A 18 2.80 -2.41 -7.88
N VAL A 19 3.61 -1.80 -7.01
CA VAL A 19 3.75 -0.35 -6.84
C VAL A 19 5.20 0.03 -7.03
N GLU A 20 5.44 1.24 -7.53
CA GLU A 20 6.79 1.80 -7.67
C GLU A 20 6.91 3.03 -6.78
N HIS A 21 8.02 3.07 -6.05
CA HIS A 21 8.39 4.17 -5.19
C HIS A 21 9.70 4.78 -5.72
N ARG A 22 9.74 6.09 -5.86
CA ARG A 22 10.90 6.80 -6.45
C ARG A 22 12.24 6.48 -5.79
N SER A 23 12.26 6.23 -4.48
CA SER A 23 13.49 5.86 -3.74
C SER A 23 13.74 4.36 -3.61
N PHE A 24 12.71 3.51 -3.70
CA PHE A 24 12.85 2.07 -3.43
C PHE A 24 12.70 1.20 -4.68
N GLY A 25 12.25 1.76 -5.80
CA GLY A 25 11.92 1.01 -7.00
C GLY A 25 10.58 0.29 -6.84
N ARG A 26 10.47 -0.88 -7.47
CA ARG A 26 9.23 -1.68 -7.52
C ARG A 26 9.07 -2.58 -6.31
N GLY A 27 7.86 -2.68 -5.82
CA GLY A 27 7.49 -3.56 -4.72
C GLY A 27 6.06 -4.05 -4.81
N THR A 28 5.77 -5.14 -4.11
CA THR A 28 4.46 -5.80 -4.11
C THR A 28 3.74 -5.55 -2.80
N ILE A 29 2.47 -5.21 -2.87
CA ILE A 29 1.65 -4.99 -1.66
C ILE A 29 1.36 -6.34 -1.00
N LEU A 30 1.78 -6.49 0.25
CA LEU A 30 1.51 -7.67 1.07
C LEU A 30 0.26 -7.52 1.93
N GLY A 31 -0.15 -6.29 2.24
CA GLY A 31 -1.27 -6.06 3.14
C GLY A 31 -1.48 -4.59 3.46
N PHE A 32 -2.59 -4.30 4.12
CA PHE A 32 -2.88 -2.98 4.66
C PHE A 32 -3.10 -3.11 6.17
N GLU A 33 -2.38 -2.30 6.94
CA GLU A 33 -2.50 -2.20 8.39
C GLU A 33 -2.90 -0.78 8.76
N GLY A 34 -3.83 -0.64 9.71
CA GLY A 34 -4.30 0.65 10.19
C GLY A 34 -5.80 0.83 9.99
N ARG A 35 -6.37 1.76 10.75
CA ARG A 35 -7.81 2.02 10.76
C ARG A 35 -8.06 3.52 10.57
N GLY A 36 -9.03 3.86 9.72
CA GLY A 36 -9.43 5.25 9.47
C GLY A 36 -8.38 6.06 8.71
N LYS A 37 -7.82 7.08 9.37
CA LYS A 37 -7.00 8.12 8.72
C LYS A 37 -5.52 7.73 8.59
N SER A 38 -5.08 6.63 9.22
CA SER A 38 -3.67 6.21 9.25
C SER A 38 -3.46 4.84 8.59
N THR A 39 -4.06 4.64 7.42
CA THR A 39 -3.90 3.39 6.65
C THR A 39 -2.49 3.29 6.09
N THR A 40 -1.82 2.18 6.42
CA THR A 40 -0.44 1.87 6.06
C THR A 40 -0.41 0.65 5.15
N ALA A 41 0.07 0.78 3.92
CA ALA A 41 0.37 -0.34 3.04
C ALA A 41 1.69 -0.98 3.46
N LYS A 42 1.68 -2.29 3.59
CA LYS A 42 2.87 -3.12 3.73
C LYS A 42 3.28 -3.54 2.33
N VAL A 43 4.45 -3.11 1.88
CA VAL A 43 4.97 -3.33 0.53
C VAL A 43 6.33 -4.00 0.63
N ALA A 44 6.50 -5.11 -0.08
CA ALA A 44 7.77 -5.79 -0.25
C ALA A 44 8.48 -5.28 -1.51
N PHE A 45 9.53 -4.50 -1.33
CA PHE A 45 10.45 -4.06 -2.38
C PHE A 45 11.59 -5.08 -2.50
N GLY A 46 11.38 -6.11 -3.33
CA GLY A 46 12.33 -7.23 -3.46
C GLY A 46 12.61 -7.88 -2.11
N SER A 47 13.84 -7.72 -1.60
CA SER A 47 14.28 -8.29 -0.32
C SER A 47 13.90 -7.46 0.92
N VAL A 48 13.30 -6.27 0.76
CA VAL A 48 13.03 -5.35 1.86
C VAL A 48 11.53 -5.09 2.00
N THR A 49 10.96 -5.32 3.18
CA THR A 49 9.57 -4.95 3.46
C THR A 49 9.50 -3.57 4.11
N LYS A 50 8.71 -2.67 3.53
CA LYS A 50 8.48 -1.31 4.05
C LYS A 50 6.99 -1.09 4.30
N ARG A 51 6.72 -0.25 5.29
CA ARG A 51 5.37 0.20 5.66
C ARG A 51 5.23 1.65 5.24
N LEU A 52 4.37 1.92 4.26
CA LEU A 52 4.13 3.26 3.75
C LEU A 52 2.70 3.68 4.03
N MET A 53 2.53 4.87 4.63
CA MET A 53 1.21 5.45 4.85
C MET A 53 0.65 6.00 3.54
N LEU A 54 -0.49 5.51 3.08
CA LEU A 54 -1.09 5.90 1.80
C LEU A 54 -1.39 7.40 1.71
N ARG A 55 -1.62 8.07 2.83
CA ARG A 55 -1.91 9.53 2.85
C ARG A 55 -0.72 10.42 2.56
N PHE A 56 0.50 9.96 2.78
CA PHE A 56 1.71 10.79 2.71
C PHE A 56 2.76 10.21 1.76
N ALA A 57 2.56 9.00 1.24
CA ALA A 57 3.51 8.35 0.37
C ALA A 57 3.16 8.62 -1.10
N PRO A 58 4.05 9.25 -1.89
CA PRO A 58 3.95 9.31 -3.34
C PRO A 58 4.21 7.92 -3.93
N LEU A 59 3.20 7.05 -3.84
CA LEU A 59 3.21 5.70 -4.41
C LEU A 59 2.58 5.74 -5.79
N THR A 60 3.33 5.34 -6.81
CA THR A 60 2.82 5.19 -8.17
C THR A 60 2.40 3.74 -8.37
N LYS A 61 1.16 3.49 -8.80
CA LYS A 61 0.76 2.16 -9.25
C LYS A 61 1.41 1.89 -10.60
N VAL A 62 2.11 0.76 -10.72
CA VAL A 62 2.72 0.34 -12.00
C VAL A 62 1.79 -0.56 -12.81
N GLU A 63 0.73 -1.07 -12.18
CA GLU A 63 -0.20 -2.07 -12.72
C GLU A 63 0.42 -3.45 -13.01
N LYS A 64 -0.46 -4.37 -13.43
CA LYS A 64 -0.30 -5.82 -13.53
C LYS A 64 0.48 -6.24 -14.76
#